data_AF-Q677C0-F1
#
_entry.id   AF-Q677C0-F1
#
_cell.length_a   1.000
_cell.length_b   1.000
_cell.length_c   1.000
_cell.angle_alpha   90.00
_cell.angle_beta   90.00
_cell.angle_gamma   90.00
#
_symmetry.space_group_name_H-M   'P 1'
#
loop_
_entity.id
_entity.type
_entity.pdbx_description
1 polymer ?
#
loop_
_entity_poly.entity_id
_entity_poly.type
_entity_poly.pdbx_seq_one_letter_code
_entity_poly.pdbx_strand_id
1 'polypeptide(L)'
;LTASLPILIEHIWSYISVAYFKQITKAGEIGSSTMPHKVNPIDFENSEGNLCLANAILSAISTKLPISRMQRDLTDSTVLRNLGVGLGYSLLAYKSALQGIRKLQVNESRLNEDLEQVWEVLAEPIQTVMRRYSVAGAYEKLKELTRGRVVGKESITEFIHGLELPEEAKVILLNLTPQTYIGEAQALARAIDDHVDLVNGFRLL
;
A
#
# COMPACT_ATOMS: atom_id res chain seq x y z
N LEU A 1 7.35 -15.59 -1.54
CA LEU A 1 7.28 -15.00 -0.19
C LEU A 1 8.24 -13.83 -0.02
N THR A 2 9.53 -13.97 -0.36
CA THR A 2 10.51 -12.88 -0.14
C THR A 2 10.43 -11.69 -1.10
N ALA A 3 9.60 -11.72 -2.15
CA ALA A 3 9.40 -10.59 -3.06
C ALA A 3 8.25 -9.64 -2.64
N SER A 4 7.19 -10.17 -2.02
CA SER A 4 6.00 -9.38 -1.66
C SER A 4 6.17 -8.65 -0.33
N LEU A 5 6.89 -9.25 0.61
CA LEU A 5 7.11 -8.63 1.93
C LEU A 5 7.96 -7.35 1.87
N PRO A 6 9.03 -7.25 1.06
CA PRO A 6 9.74 -5.98 0.86
C PRO A 6 8.81 -4.85 0.37
N ILE A 7 7.93 -5.13 -0.59
CA ILE A 7 6.96 -4.15 -1.12
C ILE A 7 6.02 -3.67 0.00
N LEU A 8 5.51 -4.61 0.81
CA LEU A 8 4.67 -4.28 1.96
C LEU A 8 5.41 -3.37 2.95
N ILE A 9 6.68 -3.68 3.24
CA ILE A 9 7.53 -2.90 4.16
C ILE A 9 7.73 -1.48 3.64
N GLU A 10 8.07 -1.32 2.36
CA GLU A 10 8.29 -0.02 1.72
C GLU A 10 7.02 0.84 1.74
N HIS A 11 5.86 0.25 1.45
CA HIS A 11 4.57 0.93 1.54
C HIS A 11 4.25 1.36 2.96
N ILE A 12 4.42 0.48 3.96
CA ILE A 12 4.17 0.83 5.36
C ILE A 12 5.12 1.93 5.83
N TRP A 13 6.40 1.85 5.48
CA TRP A 13 7.38 2.90 5.78
C TRP A 13 6.92 4.25 5.21
N SER A 14 6.46 4.26 3.95
CA SER A 14 5.93 5.45 3.29
C SER A 14 4.70 6.00 4.01
N TYR A 15 3.75 5.14 4.39
CA TYR A 15 2.57 5.54 5.16
C TYR A 15 2.90 6.11 6.54
N ILE A 16 3.95 5.60 7.20
CA ILE A 16 4.46 6.18 8.45
C ILE A 16 5.09 7.55 8.19
N SER A 17 5.84 7.72 7.09
CA SER A 17 6.49 8.99 6.74
C SER A 17 5.51 10.14 6.50
N VAL A 18 4.31 9.85 5.94
CA VAL A 18 3.22 10.81 5.76
C VAL A 18 2.23 10.87 6.93
N ALA A 19 2.56 10.17 8.03
CA ALA A 19 1.82 10.11 9.28
C ALA A 19 0.40 9.48 9.20
N TYR A 20 0.16 8.60 8.23
CA TYR A 20 -1.07 7.78 8.19
C TYR A 20 -1.09 6.69 9.26
N PHE A 21 0.09 6.22 9.64
CA PHE A 21 0.26 5.41 10.84
C PHE A 21 1.12 6.14 11.87
N LYS A 22 0.64 6.13 13.12
CA LYS A 22 1.45 6.40 14.31
C LYS A 22 2.04 5.07 14.79
N GLN A 23 3.10 5.16 15.58
CA GLN A 23 3.76 4.00 16.17
C GLN A 23 3.57 4.01 17.69
N ILE A 24 3.05 2.91 18.22
CA ILE A 24 2.91 2.70 19.67
C ILE A 24 4.32 2.47 20.24
N THR A 25 4.76 3.37 21.10
CA THR A 25 6.04 3.25 21.82
C THR A 25 5.83 2.61 23.18
N LYS A 26 6.80 1.82 23.63
CA LYS A 26 6.85 1.35 25.03
C LYS A 26 7.61 2.37 25.89
N ALA A 27 7.21 2.49 27.15
CA ALA A 27 7.94 3.30 28.11
C ALA A 27 9.40 2.81 28.20
N GLY A 28 10.36 3.70 27.92
CA GLY A 28 11.80 3.41 27.91
C GLY A 28 12.42 3.06 26.56
N GLU A 29 11.63 2.96 25.47
CA GLU A 29 12.21 2.86 24.11
C GLU A 29 12.84 4.20 23.70
N ILE A 30 14.12 4.15 23.30
CA ILE A 30 14.84 5.30 22.75
C ILE A 30 14.70 5.25 21.23
N GLY A 31 13.90 6.15 20.65
CA GLY A 31 13.69 6.20 19.19
C GLY A 31 14.82 6.91 18.42
N SER A 32 15.52 7.84 19.05
CA SER A 32 16.74 8.49 18.54
C SER A 32 17.63 8.93 19.69
N SER A 33 18.95 8.79 19.54
CA SER A 33 19.95 9.20 20.54
C SER A 33 20.04 10.72 20.73
N THR A 34 19.57 11.51 19.77
CA THR A 34 19.67 12.98 19.78
C THR A 34 18.33 13.70 19.71
N MET A 35 17.25 13.00 19.33
CA MET A 35 15.91 13.60 19.15
C MET A 35 14.87 12.80 19.97
N PRO A 36 14.57 13.21 21.21
CA PRO A 36 13.72 12.44 22.13
C PRO A 36 12.28 12.20 21.65
N HIS A 37 11.77 13.04 20.75
CA HIS A 37 10.42 12.93 20.19
C HIS A 37 10.34 12.06 18.93
N LYS A 38 11.49 11.65 18.36
CA LYS A 38 11.52 10.95 17.07
C LYS A 38 11.28 9.45 17.27
N VAL A 39 10.23 8.94 16.63
CA VAL A 39 9.90 7.51 16.59
C VAL A 39 10.09 7.02 15.15
N ASN A 40 11.06 6.13 14.94
CA ASN A 40 11.41 5.60 13.62
C ASN A 40 10.81 4.20 13.43
N PRO A 41 10.42 3.81 12.21
CA PRO A 41 9.92 2.47 11.88
C PRO A 41 11.04 1.41 11.84
N ILE A 42 11.85 1.32 12.90
CA ILE A 42 13.07 0.50 12.96
C ILE A 42 12.79 -0.99 12.75
N ASP A 43 11.63 -1.47 13.18
CA ASP A 43 11.24 -2.88 13.03
C ASP A 43 11.06 -3.23 11.54
N PHE A 44 10.52 -2.29 10.75
CA PHE A 44 10.36 -2.45 9.30
C PHE A 44 11.70 -2.31 8.57
N GLU A 45 12.52 -1.31 8.92
CA GLU A 45 13.87 -1.12 8.35
C GLU A 45 14.78 -2.32 8.62
N ASN A 46 14.72 -2.89 9.83
CA ASN A 46 15.41 -4.13 10.17
C ASN A 46 14.90 -5.30 9.33
N SER A 47 13.58 -5.41 9.11
CA SER A 47 13.03 -6.46 8.27
C SER A 47 13.51 -6.35 6.83
N GLU A 48 13.52 -5.15 6.26
CA GLU A 48 13.99 -4.88 4.90
C GLU A 48 15.46 -5.29 4.72
N GLY A 49 16.35 -4.86 5.61
CA GLY A 49 17.76 -5.21 5.56
C GLY A 49 18.01 -6.72 5.64
N ASN A 50 17.27 -7.41 6.52
CA ASN A 50 17.37 -8.87 6.63
C ASN A 50 16.82 -9.59 5.38
N LEU A 51 15.77 -9.08 4.72
CA LEU A 51 15.26 -9.64 3.47
C LEU A 51 16.26 -9.48 2.32
N CYS A 52 16.97 -8.36 2.26
CA CYS A 52 18.04 -8.15 1.28
C CYS A 52 19.13 -9.23 1.41
N LEU A 53 19.63 -9.46 2.64
CA LEU A 53 20.63 -10.50 2.91
C LEU A 53 20.11 -11.92 2.63
N ALA A 54 18.88 -12.21 3.05
CA ALA A 54 18.23 -13.49 2.77
C ALA A 54 18.15 -13.76 1.26
N ASN A 55 17.67 -12.79 0.49
CA ASN A 55 17.54 -12.92 -0.96
C ASN A 55 18.89 -13.07 -1.65
N ALA A 56 19.93 -12.33 -1.24
CA ALA A 56 21.27 -12.46 -1.81
C ALA A 56 21.81 -13.90 -1.63
N ILE A 57 21.71 -14.45 -0.42
CA ILE A 57 22.21 -15.79 -0.10
C ILE A 57 21.38 -16.87 -0.81
N LEU A 58 20.06 -16.80 -0.71
CA LEU A 58 19.17 -17.79 -1.32
C LEU A 58 19.27 -17.79 -2.85
N SER A 59 19.43 -16.61 -3.46
CA SER A 59 19.64 -16.49 -4.91
C SER A 59 20.97 -17.10 -5.33
N ALA A 60 22.06 -16.82 -4.59
CA ALA A 60 23.37 -17.42 -4.85
C ALA A 60 23.32 -18.95 -4.75
N ILE A 61 22.66 -19.49 -3.71
CA ILE A 61 22.45 -20.94 -3.56
C ILE A 61 21.65 -21.50 -4.74
N SER A 62 20.52 -20.86 -5.11
CA SER A 62 19.65 -21.32 -6.20
C SER A 62 20.36 -21.34 -7.56
N THR A 63 21.26 -20.40 -7.80
CA THR A 63 22.02 -20.29 -9.06
C THR A 63 23.18 -21.29 -9.08
N LYS A 64 23.83 -21.51 -7.93
CA LYS A 64 25.00 -22.38 -7.83
C LYS A 64 24.64 -23.86 -7.89
N LEU A 65 23.63 -24.29 -7.12
CA LEU A 65 23.37 -25.72 -6.87
C LEU A 65 23.08 -26.54 -8.14
N PRO A 66 22.36 -26.03 -9.16
CA PRO A 66 22.07 -26.79 -10.38
C PRO A 66 23.29 -27.07 -11.27
N ILE A 67 24.42 -26.39 -11.05
CA ILE A 67 25.60 -26.48 -11.90
C ILE A 67 26.70 -27.27 -11.19
N SER A 68 27.09 -28.40 -11.79
CA SER A 68 28.18 -29.26 -11.32
C SER A 68 28.95 -29.82 -12.52
N ARG A 69 30.28 -29.90 -12.43
CA ARG A 69 31.12 -30.37 -13.55
C ARG A 69 31.02 -31.90 -13.73
N MET A 70 30.86 -32.33 -14.97
CA MET A 70 30.80 -33.75 -15.38
C MET A 70 29.77 -34.54 -14.55
N GLN A 71 30.15 -35.67 -13.95
CA GLN A 71 29.23 -36.47 -13.14
C GLN A 71 28.83 -35.80 -11.83
N ARG A 72 29.75 -35.03 -11.19
CA ARG A 72 29.54 -34.15 -10.02
C ARG A 72 30.90 -33.63 -9.50
N ASP A 73 30.99 -32.34 -9.20
CA ASP A 73 32.03 -31.75 -8.33
C ASP A 73 31.51 -31.49 -6.89
N LEU A 74 32.42 -31.23 -5.94
CA LEU A 74 32.10 -31.11 -4.50
C LEU A 74 31.85 -29.68 -4.02
N THR A 75 31.75 -28.69 -4.91
CA THR A 75 31.54 -27.29 -4.52
C THR A 75 30.16 -27.06 -3.89
N ASP A 76 29.20 -27.94 -4.17
CA ASP A 76 27.85 -27.95 -3.61
C ASP A 76 27.84 -28.22 -2.10
N SER A 77 28.72 -29.11 -1.61
CA SER A 77 28.79 -29.52 -0.21
C SER A 77 28.98 -28.35 0.77
N THR A 78 29.85 -27.39 0.45
CA THR A 78 30.05 -26.19 1.30
C THR A 78 28.89 -25.19 1.16
N VAL A 79 28.32 -25.06 -0.04
CA VAL A 79 27.19 -24.17 -0.29
C VAL A 79 25.92 -24.64 0.43
N LEU A 80 25.64 -25.95 0.43
CA LEU A 80 24.49 -26.54 1.12
C LEU A 80 24.50 -26.31 2.64
N ARG A 81 25.70 -26.19 3.26
CA ARG A 81 25.83 -25.86 4.69
C ARG A 81 25.36 -24.43 5.03
N ASN A 82 25.18 -23.58 4.02
CA ASN A 82 24.72 -22.20 4.19
C ASN A 82 23.21 -22.03 3.94
N LEU A 83 22.47 -23.10 3.66
CA LEU A 83 21.01 -23.03 3.47
C LEU A 83 20.32 -22.41 4.69
N GLY A 84 20.73 -22.81 5.90
CA GLY A 84 20.20 -22.26 7.15
C GLY A 84 20.46 -20.77 7.35
N VAL A 85 21.51 -20.21 6.73
CA VAL A 85 21.84 -18.78 6.87
C VAL A 85 20.81 -17.91 6.17
N GLY A 86 20.47 -18.23 4.92
CA GLY A 86 19.43 -17.50 4.17
C GLY A 86 18.04 -17.63 4.83
N LEU A 87 17.72 -18.81 5.34
CA LEU A 87 16.48 -19.05 6.10
C LEU A 87 16.48 -18.31 7.45
N GLY A 88 17.64 -18.22 8.13
CA GLY A 88 17.80 -17.48 9.38
C GLY A 88 17.53 -15.99 9.21
N TYR A 89 18.10 -15.36 8.18
CA TYR A 89 17.80 -13.97 7.83
C TYR A 89 16.31 -13.77 7.50
N SER A 90 15.71 -14.71 6.76
CA SER A 90 14.27 -14.67 6.46
C SER A 90 13.43 -14.68 7.74
N LEU A 91 13.75 -15.58 8.69
CA LEU A 91 13.03 -15.68 9.96
C LEU A 91 13.18 -14.41 10.82
N LEU A 92 14.38 -13.82 10.86
CA LEU A 92 14.59 -12.54 11.56
C LEU A 92 13.75 -11.43 10.93
N ALA A 93 13.71 -11.33 9.60
CA ALA A 93 12.87 -10.37 8.92
C ALA A 93 11.39 -10.53 9.28
N TYR A 94 10.87 -11.75 9.23
CA TYR A 94 9.46 -12.02 9.55
C TYR A 94 9.10 -11.61 10.98
N LYS A 95 9.99 -11.89 11.94
CA LYS A 95 9.80 -11.48 13.34
C LYS A 95 9.77 -9.96 13.48
N SER A 96 10.70 -9.26 12.84
CA SER A 96 10.77 -7.80 12.87
C SER A 96 9.53 -7.18 12.21
N ALA A 97 9.11 -7.66 11.03
CA ALA A 97 7.89 -7.19 10.37
C ALA A 97 6.64 -7.39 11.25
N LEU A 98 6.47 -8.57 11.84
CA LEU A 98 5.34 -8.85 12.75
C LEU A 98 5.36 -7.95 13.99
N GLN A 99 6.54 -7.64 14.52
CA GLN A 99 6.69 -6.71 15.63
C GLN A 99 6.31 -5.28 15.22
N GLY A 100 6.75 -4.82 14.05
CA GLY A 100 6.38 -3.53 13.48
C GLY A 100 4.87 -3.40 13.26
N ILE A 101 4.23 -4.42 12.67
CA ILE A 101 2.77 -4.45 12.42
C ILE A 101 1.99 -4.28 13.72
N ARG A 102 2.42 -4.93 14.81
CA ARG A 102 1.76 -4.80 16.14
C ARG A 102 1.85 -3.40 16.74
N LYS A 103 2.79 -2.57 16.28
CA LYS A 103 2.98 -1.19 16.75
C LYS A 103 2.21 -0.16 15.90
N LEU A 104 1.61 -0.55 14.77
CA LEU A 104 0.88 0.36 13.91
C LEU A 104 -0.44 0.80 14.57
N GLN A 105 -0.67 2.12 14.57
CA GLN A 105 -1.93 2.72 14.96
C GLN A 105 -2.39 3.66 13.84
N VAL A 106 -3.59 3.43 13.31
CA VAL A 106 -4.16 4.29 12.24
C VAL A 106 -4.36 5.72 12.76
N ASN A 107 -3.99 6.70 11.94
CA ASN A 107 -4.22 8.11 12.21
C ASN A 107 -5.37 8.65 11.35
N GLU A 108 -6.60 8.38 11.78
CA GLU A 108 -7.81 8.72 11.03
C GLU A 108 -7.93 10.23 10.74
N SER A 109 -7.52 11.10 11.69
CA SER A 109 -7.53 12.55 11.48
C SER A 109 -6.69 12.95 10.28
N ARG A 110 -5.45 12.47 10.20
CA ARG A 110 -4.52 12.80 9.12
C ARG A 110 -5.01 12.29 7.76
N LEU A 111 -5.57 11.08 7.74
CA LEU A 111 -6.19 10.51 6.53
C LEU A 111 -7.36 11.36 6.05
N ASN A 112 -8.25 11.76 6.96
CA ASN A 112 -9.40 12.60 6.62
C ASN A 112 -8.98 14.01 6.17
N GLU A 113 -7.98 14.60 6.81
CA GLU A 113 -7.41 15.90 6.42
C GLU A 113 -6.84 15.87 5.00
N ASP A 114 -6.09 14.83 4.64
CA ASP A 114 -5.57 14.69 3.28
C ASP A 114 -6.70 14.48 2.26
N LEU A 115 -7.68 13.62 2.57
CA LEU A 115 -8.82 13.41 1.67
C LEU A 115 -9.65 14.68 1.46
N GLU A 116 -9.79 15.53 2.47
CA GLU A 116 -10.51 16.81 2.35
C GLU A 116 -9.80 17.83 1.45
N GLN A 117 -8.51 17.64 1.18
CA GLN A 117 -7.72 18.52 0.32
C GLN A 117 -7.66 18.08 -1.14
N VAL A 118 -8.15 16.87 -1.47
CA VAL A 118 -7.98 16.27 -2.79
C VAL A 118 -9.33 15.97 -3.43
N TRP A 119 -10.13 17.02 -3.66
CA TRP A 119 -11.46 16.89 -4.27
C TRP A 119 -11.40 16.51 -5.76
N GLU A 120 -10.27 16.76 -6.42
CA GLU A 120 -10.05 16.40 -7.83
C GLU A 120 -10.20 14.90 -8.13
N VAL A 121 -10.11 14.01 -7.13
CA VAL A 121 -10.37 12.57 -7.32
C VAL A 121 -11.81 12.28 -7.74
N LEU A 122 -12.76 13.15 -7.41
CA LEU A 122 -14.16 13.03 -7.82
C LEU A 122 -14.38 13.36 -9.31
N ALA A 123 -13.35 13.81 -10.02
CA ALA A 123 -13.41 14.06 -11.45
C ALA A 123 -13.84 12.80 -12.23
N GLU A 124 -13.24 11.64 -11.92
CA GLU A 124 -13.55 10.37 -12.59
C GLU A 124 -15.02 9.91 -12.44
N PRO A 125 -15.61 9.85 -11.23
CA PRO A 125 -17.01 9.44 -11.09
C PRO A 125 -17.97 10.42 -11.77
N ILE A 126 -17.69 11.73 -11.70
CA ILE A 126 -18.49 12.74 -12.40
C ILE A 126 -18.45 12.50 -13.92
N GLN A 127 -17.25 12.31 -14.49
CA GLN A 127 -17.09 12.01 -15.91
C GLN A 127 -17.82 10.71 -16.30
N THR A 128 -17.78 9.70 -15.45
CA THR A 128 -18.43 8.41 -15.69
C THR A 128 -19.95 8.56 -15.74
N VAL A 129 -20.54 9.32 -14.81
CA VAL A 129 -21.97 9.64 -14.83
C VAL A 129 -22.34 10.47 -16.06
N MET A 130 -21.53 11.47 -16.42
CA MET A 130 -21.74 12.24 -17.66
C MET A 130 -21.77 11.34 -18.91
N ARG A 131 -20.86 10.37 -19.00
CA ARG A 131 -20.84 9.38 -20.09
C ARG A 131 -22.08 8.51 -20.09
N ARG A 132 -22.54 8.05 -18.92
CA ARG A 132 -23.79 7.27 -18.78
C ARG A 132 -25.00 8.00 -19.36
N TYR A 133 -25.07 9.32 -19.18
CA TYR A 133 -26.15 10.17 -19.71
C TYR A 133 -25.84 10.81 -21.06
N SER A 134 -24.78 10.37 -21.77
CA SER A 134 -24.41 10.86 -23.11
C SER A 134 -24.15 12.38 -23.18
N VAL A 135 -23.66 12.99 -22.09
CA VAL A 135 -23.27 14.41 -22.09
C VAL A 135 -22.07 14.60 -23.03
N ALA A 136 -22.23 15.45 -24.05
CA ALA A 136 -21.18 15.74 -25.01
C ALA A 136 -19.97 16.44 -24.35
N GLY A 137 -18.76 16.05 -24.76
CA GLY A 137 -17.51 16.68 -24.32
C GLY A 137 -17.20 16.50 -22.84
N ALA A 138 -17.57 15.37 -22.24
CA ALA A 138 -17.46 15.15 -20.80
C ALA A 138 -16.02 15.28 -20.26
N TYR A 139 -15.03 14.79 -21.02
CA TYR A 139 -13.62 14.92 -20.66
C TYR A 139 -13.16 16.38 -20.73
N GLU A 140 -13.53 17.09 -21.78
CA GLU A 140 -13.13 18.47 -22.04
C GLU A 140 -13.70 19.41 -20.97
N LYS A 141 -14.99 19.28 -20.64
CA LYS A 141 -15.65 20.06 -19.57
C LYS A 141 -14.98 19.86 -18.21
N LEU A 142 -14.58 18.64 -17.90
CA LEU A 142 -13.92 18.29 -16.64
C LEU A 142 -12.45 18.78 -16.61
N LYS A 143 -11.78 18.74 -17.76
CA LYS A 143 -10.42 19.26 -17.92
C LYS A 143 -10.36 20.78 -17.71
N GLU A 144 -11.38 21.51 -18.14
CA GLU A 144 -11.50 22.95 -17.86
C GLU A 144 -11.66 23.25 -16.36
N LEU A 145 -12.36 22.38 -15.62
CA LEU A 145 -12.53 22.52 -14.16
C LEU A 145 -11.21 22.25 -13.39
N THR A 146 -10.47 21.22 -13.81
CA THR A 146 -9.32 20.69 -13.05
C THR A 146 -7.97 21.27 -13.44
N ARG A 147 -7.82 21.83 -14.66
CA ARG A 147 -6.51 22.27 -15.15
C ARG A 147 -6.08 23.62 -14.58
N GLY A 148 -5.08 23.60 -13.72
CA GLY A 148 -4.41 24.80 -13.21
C GLY A 148 -5.21 25.57 -12.15
N ARG A 149 -6.24 24.95 -11.56
CA ARG A 149 -7.06 25.50 -10.48
C ARG A 149 -7.02 24.56 -9.29
N VAL A 150 -7.12 25.12 -8.08
CA VAL A 150 -7.39 24.33 -6.87
C VAL A 150 -8.84 23.87 -6.96
N VAL A 151 -9.05 22.56 -6.98
CA VAL A 151 -10.38 21.95 -7.01
C VAL A 151 -10.81 21.72 -5.57
N GLY A 152 -11.90 22.33 -5.16
CA GLY A 152 -12.47 22.20 -3.82
C GLY A 152 -13.92 21.74 -3.89
N LYS A 153 -14.51 21.56 -2.73
CA LYS A 153 -15.91 21.16 -2.59
C LYS A 153 -16.86 22.08 -3.34
N GLU A 154 -16.68 23.38 -3.21
CA GLU A 154 -17.56 24.40 -3.78
C GLU A 154 -17.49 24.37 -5.31
N SER A 155 -16.29 24.27 -5.89
CA SER A 155 -16.12 24.26 -7.35
C SER A 155 -16.67 22.99 -7.99
N ILE A 156 -16.55 21.83 -7.32
CA ILE A 156 -17.20 20.59 -7.77
C ILE A 156 -18.72 20.70 -7.67
N THR A 157 -19.23 21.25 -6.57
CA THR A 157 -20.68 21.43 -6.36
C THR A 157 -21.28 22.34 -7.43
N GLU A 158 -20.65 23.48 -7.70
CA GLU A 158 -21.06 24.41 -8.75
C GLU A 158 -21.03 23.75 -10.14
N PHE A 159 -19.97 22.99 -10.43
CA PHE A 159 -19.85 22.24 -11.68
C PHE A 159 -21.02 21.26 -11.86
N ILE A 160 -21.34 20.46 -10.85
CA ILE A 160 -22.44 19.48 -10.90
C ILE A 160 -23.79 20.16 -11.13
N HIS A 161 -24.05 21.31 -10.50
CA HIS A 161 -25.28 22.06 -10.73
C HIS A 161 -25.43 22.52 -12.18
N GLY A 162 -24.33 22.95 -12.82
CA GLY A 162 -24.28 23.38 -14.22
C GLY A 162 -24.41 22.26 -15.26
N LEU A 163 -24.38 20.98 -14.85
CA LEU A 163 -24.53 19.87 -15.78
C LEU A 163 -25.99 19.64 -16.19
N GLU A 164 -26.22 19.30 -17.45
CA GLU A 164 -27.50 18.82 -17.96
C GLU A 164 -27.66 17.33 -17.61
N LEU A 165 -27.91 17.04 -16.33
CA LEU A 165 -28.14 15.70 -15.80
C LEU A 165 -29.51 15.62 -15.11
N PRO A 166 -30.15 14.43 -15.07
CA PRO A 166 -31.33 14.22 -14.25
C PRO A 166 -31.05 14.52 -12.77
N GLU A 167 -32.06 15.01 -12.06
CA GLU A 167 -31.91 15.45 -10.67
C GLU A 167 -31.40 14.33 -9.76
N GLU A 168 -31.89 13.10 -9.96
CA GLU A 168 -31.42 11.91 -9.23
C GLU A 168 -29.90 11.70 -9.38
N ALA A 169 -29.38 11.88 -10.60
CA ALA A 169 -27.94 11.73 -10.87
C ALA A 169 -27.13 12.87 -10.21
N LYS A 170 -27.67 14.10 -10.21
CA LYS A 170 -27.03 15.22 -9.52
C LYS A 170 -26.97 14.99 -8.01
N VAL A 171 -28.06 14.55 -7.39
CA VAL A 171 -28.12 14.26 -5.96
C VAL A 171 -27.09 13.20 -5.57
N ILE A 172 -26.92 12.13 -6.37
CA ILE A 172 -25.88 11.12 -6.13
C ILE A 172 -24.49 11.75 -6.17
N LEU A 173 -24.18 12.54 -7.20
CA LEU A 173 -22.87 13.19 -7.35
C LEU A 173 -22.60 14.21 -6.24
N LEU A 174 -23.61 14.96 -5.80
CA LEU A 174 -23.49 15.95 -4.73
C LEU A 174 -23.26 15.33 -3.34
N ASN A 175 -23.69 14.08 -3.15
CA ASN A 175 -23.44 13.33 -1.92
C ASN A 175 -22.07 12.63 -1.91
N LEU A 176 -21.34 12.59 -3.03
CA LEU A 176 -20.00 12.01 -3.07
C LEU A 176 -18.98 12.94 -2.40
N THR A 177 -18.09 12.32 -1.64
CA THR A 177 -16.91 12.96 -1.06
C THR A 177 -15.68 12.08 -1.30
N PRO A 178 -14.45 12.61 -1.24
CA PRO A 178 -13.25 11.78 -1.35
C PRO A 178 -13.22 10.62 -0.36
N GLN A 179 -13.76 10.82 0.85
CA GLN A 179 -13.83 9.79 1.91
C GLN A 179 -14.85 8.68 1.62
N THR A 180 -15.90 8.98 0.85
CA THR A 180 -16.97 8.01 0.52
C THR A 180 -16.78 7.36 -0.85
N TYR A 181 -15.96 7.96 -1.72
CA TYR A 181 -15.62 7.39 -3.03
C TYR A 181 -14.52 6.31 -2.90
N ILE A 182 -14.84 5.22 -2.21
CA ILE A 182 -13.95 4.08 -1.97
C ILE A 182 -14.35 2.82 -2.76
N GLY A 183 -15.43 2.88 -3.54
CA GLY A 183 -15.97 1.75 -4.28
C GLY A 183 -16.19 0.51 -3.39
N GLU A 184 -15.76 -0.65 -3.87
CA GLU A 184 -15.89 -1.93 -3.14
C GLU A 184 -14.74 -2.19 -2.15
N ALA A 185 -13.86 -1.22 -1.88
CA ALA A 185 -12.63 -1.45 -1.10
C ALA A 185 -12.90 -2.07 0.28
N GLN A 186 -13.92 -1.58 1.00
CA GLN A 186 -14.28 -2.11 2.31
C GLN A 186 -14.85 -3.54 2.23
N ALA A 187 -15.69 -3.81 1.22
CA ALA A 187 -16.30 -5.12 1.02
C ALA A 187 -15.23 -6.17 0.68
N LEU A 188 -14.35 -5.86 -0.28
CA LEU A 188 -13.25 -6.72 -0.70
C LEU A 188 -12.25 -6.99 0.44
N ALA A 189 -11.93 -5.97 1.25
CA ALA A 189 -11.04 -6.14 2.40
C ALA A 189 -11.62 -7.09 3.46
N ARG A 190 -12.94 -7.06 3.69
CA ARG A 190 -13.62 -7.96 4.65
C ARG A 190 -13.79 -9.38 4.11
N ALA A 191 -13.97 -9.52 2.79
CA ALA A 191 -14.15 -10.81 2.12
C ALA A 191 -12.83 -11.51 1.78
N ILE A 192 -11.67 -11.03 2.26
CA ILE A 192 -10.37 -11.57 1.86
C ILE A 192 -10.23 -13.06 2.16
N ASP A 193 -10.78 -13.53 3.29
CA ASP A 193 -10.73 -14.92 3.70
C ASP A 193 -11.59 -15.85 2.82
N ASP A 194 -12.59 -15.31 2.13
CA ASP A 194 -13.40 -16.06 1.16
C ASP A 194 -12.63 -16.31 -0.15
N HIS A 195 -11.67 -15.44 -0.46
CA HIS A 195 -10.90 -15.45 -1.72
C HIS A 195 -9.47 -15.99 -1.55
N VAL A 196 -8.94 -16.03 -0.32
CA VAL A 196 -7.59 -16.49 -0.02
C VAL A 196 -7.64 -17.65 0.97
N ASP A 197 -7.22 -18.83 0.52
CA ASP A 197 -6.97 -19.97 1.39
C ASP A 197 -5.55 -19.85 1.97
N LEU A 198 -5.45 -19.66 3.29
CA LEU A 198 -4.15 -19.51 3.97
C LEU A 198 -3.25 -20.76 3.87
N VAL A 199 -3.80 -21.92 3.51
CA VAL A 199 -3.07 -23.17 3.32
C VAL A 199 -2.75 -23.42 1.85
N ASN A 200 -3.70 -23.15 0.95
CA ASN A 200 -3.60 -23.50 -0.48
C ASN A 200 -3.31 -22.29 -1.41
N GLY A 201 -3.29 -21.06 -0.91
CA GLY A 201 -3.12 -19.83 -1.69
C GLY A 201 -4.45 -19.25 -2.21
N PHE A 202 -4.40 -18.50 -3.32
CA PHE A 202 -5.62 -17.92 -3.90
C PHE A 202 -6.56 -19.00 -4.42
N ARG A 203 -7.83 -18.97 -3.98
CA ARG A 203 -8.88 -19.72 -4.66
C ARG A 203 -9.33 -18.89 -5.85
N LEU A 204 -8.81 -19.22 -7.03
CA LEU A 204 -9.42 -18.73 -8.27
C LEU A 204 -10.81 -19.35 -8.37
N LEU A 205 -11.84 -18.51 -8.27
CA LEU A 205 -13.21 -18.86 -8.67
C LEU A 205 -13.27 -19.03 -10.19
#